data_AF-A0A7C6M5D8-F1
#
_entry.id   AF-A0A7C6M5D8-F1
#
_cell.length_a   1.000
_cell.length_b   1.000
_cell.length_c   1.000
_cell.angle_alpha   90.00
_cell.angle_beta   90.00
_cell.angle_gamma   90.00
#
_symmetry.space_group_name_H-M   'P 1'
#
loop_
_entity.id
_entity.type
_entity.pdbx_description
1 polymer ?
#
loop_
_entity_poly.entity_id
_entity_poly.type
_entity_poly.pdbx_seq_one_letter_code
_entity_poly.pdbx_strand_id
1 'polypeptide(L)'
;MSEKLRCYGCGSILQVEDVTAPGYIQKDVLESDRESILCQRCFKMKNYGLLSEVTMKNEDFLELLDKISKENCLIVYVIDIFNFHASLIKN
;
A
#
# COMPACT_ATOMS: atom_id res chain seq x y z
N MET A 1 4.07 11.36 -22.19
CA MET A 1 3.99 10.44 -21.04
C MET A 1 2.53 10.40 -20.63
N SER A 2 1.80 9.30 -20.84
CA SER A 2 0.41 9.20 -20.37
C SER A 2 0.42 9.07 -18.85
N GLU A 3 -0.22 9.99 -18.15
CA GLU A 3 -0.33 9.95 -16.69
C GLU A 3 -1.13 8.70 -16.28
N LYS A 4 -0.51 7.81 -15.51
CA LYS A 4 -1.16 6.57 -15.04
C LYS A 4 -2.05 6.92 -13.85
N LEU A 5 -3.32 6.53 -13.92
CA LEU A 5 -4.29 6.75 -12.85
C LEU A 5 -3.87 5.96 -11.59
N ARG A 6 -4.00 6.57 -10.41
CA ARG A 6 -3.58 5.97 -9.13
C ARG A 6 -4.74 5.94 -8.15
N CYS A 7 -4.73 4.91 -7.31
CA CYS A 7 -5.68 4.78 -6.22
C CYS A 7 -5.48 5.93 -5.22
N TYR A 8 -6.55 6.67 -4.92
CA TYR A 8 -6.52 7.76 -3.94
C TYR A 8 -6.13 7.28 -2.53
N GLY A 9 -6.46 6.03 -2.18
CA GLY A 9 -6.21 5.48 -0.84
C GLY A 9 -4.80 4.94 -0.60
N CYS A 10 -4.16 4.32 -1.59
CA CYS A 10 -2.86 3.65 -1.40
C CYS A 10 -1.80 3.96 -2.46
N GLY A 11 -2.11 4.79 -3.45
CA GLY A 11 -1.15 5.23 -4.48
C GLY A 11 -0.77 4.20 -5.53
N SER A 12 -1.27 2.96 -5.44
CA SER A 12 -1.05 1.93 -6.47
C SER A 12 -1.59 2.39 -7.83
N ILE A 13 -0.90 2.03 -8.91
CA ILE A 13 -1.42 2.22 -10.28
C ILE A 13 -2.72 1.42 -10.42
N LEU A 14 -3.77 2.07 -10.90
CA LEU A 14 -5.05 1.41 -11.13
C LEU A 14 -4.96 0.49 -12.34
N GLN A 15 -5.56 -0.69 -12.22
CA GLN A 15 -5.50 -1.75 -13.22
C GLN A 15 -6.80 -2.58 -13.15
N VAL A 16 -7.14 -3.28 -14.24
CA VAL A 16 -8.36 -4.10 -14.37
C VAL A 16 -8.06 -5.55 -14.77
N GLU A 17 -6.78 -5.90 -14.88
CA GLU A 17 -6.27 -7.15 -15.42
C GLU A 17 -6.20 -8.26 -14.38
N ASP A 18 -5.72 -7.97 -13.17
CA ASP A 18 -5.45 -8.97 -12.13
C ASP A 18 -6.12 -8.60 -10.80
N VAL A 19 -7.20 -9.31 -10.45
CA VAL A 19 -7.95 -9.09 -9.20
C VAL A 19 -7.12 -9.26 -7.92
N THR A 20 -6.02 -10.01 -7.99
CA THR A 20 -5.13 -10.29 -6.86
C THR A 20 -4.01 -9.27 -6.71
N ALA A 21 -3.69 -8.54 -7.78
CA ALA A 21 -2.63 -7.54 -7.76
C ALA A 21 -3.09 -6.19 -7.18
N PRO A 22 -2.18 -5.41 -6.57
CA PRO A 22 -2.48 -4.06 -6.10
C PRO A 22 -3.07 -3.19 -7.21
N GLY A 23 -4.03 -2.33 -6.83
CA GLY A 23 -4.64 -1.38 -7.76
C GLY A 23 -5.82 -1.90 -8.57
N TYR A 24 -6.24 -3.16 -8.37
CA TYR A 24 -7.40 -3.69 -9.08
C TYR A 24 -8.66 -2.87 -8.84
N ILE A 25 -9.38 -2.57 -9.92
CA ILE A 25 -10.73 -2.02 -9.94
C ILE A 25 -11.61 -2.81 -10.91
N GLN A 26 -12.92 -2.75 -10.72
CA GLN A 26 -13.85 -3.25 -11.73
C GLN A 26 -13.89 -2.28 -12.93
N LYS A 27 -14.16 -2.79 -14.13
CA LYS A 27 -14.05 -2.01 -15.37
C LYS A 27 -15.00 -0.81 -15.43
N ASP A 28 -16.19 -0.95 -14.88
CA ASP A 28 -17.21 0.08 -14.76
C ASP A 28 -16.78 1.27 -13.90
N VAL A 29 -15.85 1.05 -12.95
CA VAL A 29 -15.28 2.12 -12.11
C VAL A 29 -14.41 3.09 -12.92
N LEU A 30 -13.88 2.70 -14.08
CA LEU A 30 -13.06 3.58 -14.94
C LEU A 30 -13.82 4.80 -15.47
N GLU A 31 -15.15 4.71 -15.53
CA GLU A 31 -16.02 5.78 -16.02
C GLU A 31 -16.50 6.72 -14.89
N SER A 32 -16.17 6.40 -13.65
CA SER A 32 -16.50 7.20 -12.47
C SER A 32 -15.57 8.41 -12.31
N ASP A 33 -15.88 9.28 -11.32
CA ASP A 33 -15.06 10.46 -11.01
C ASP A 33 -13.58 10.09 -10.78
N ARG A 34 -12.73 10.54 -11.70
CA ARG A 34 -11.32 10.14 -11.78
C ARG A 34 -10.48 10.62 -10.60
N GLU A 35 -10.93 11.63 -9.85
CA GLU A 35 -10.14 12.23 -8.77
C GLU A 35 -10.15 11.42 -7.47
N SER A 36 -11.11 10.50 -7.29
CA SER A 36 -11.33 9.81 -6.01
C SER A 36 -11.43 8.28 -6.09
N ILE A 37 -10.97 7.69 -7.20
CA ILE A 37 -11.06 6.24 -7.42
C ILE A 37 -10.24 5.47 -6.37
N LEU A 38 -10.90 4.49 -5.74
CA LEU A 38 -10.29 3.55 -4.81
C LEU A 38 -10.16 2.17 -5.47
N CYS A 39 -9.01 1.54 -5.32
CA CYS A 39 -8.86 0.12 -5.64
C CYS A 39 -9.74 -0.73 -4.72
N GLN A 40 -10.06 -1.95 -5.16
CA GLN A 40 -10.97 -2.86 -4.46
C GLN A 40 -10.58 -3.05 -2.98
N ARG A 41 -9.28 -3.15 -2.68
CA ARG A 41 -8.76 -3.25 -1.30
C ARG A 41 -9.08 -2.00 -0.47
N CYS A 42 -8.74 -0.82 -0.98
CA CYS A 42 -9.00 0.45 -0.28
C CYS A 42 -10.50 0.70 -0.11
N PHE A 43 -11.31 0.37 -1.10
CA PHE A 43 -12.76 0.47 -1.02
C PHE A 43 -13.34 -0.42 0.08
N LYS A 44 -12.93 -1.70 0.12
CA LYS A 44 -13.40 -2.64 1.16
C LYS A 44 -12.96 -2.23 2.56
N MET A 45 -11.72 -1.78 2.70
CA MET A 45 -11.19 -1.28 3.96
C MET A 45 -11.96 -0.04 4.44
N LYS A 46 -12.22 0.93 3.55
CA LYS A 46 -12.92 2.18 3.88
C LYS A 46 -14.39 1.97 4.26
N ASN A 47 -15.11 1.11 3.54
CA ASN A 47 -16.56 0.98 3.69
C ASN A 47 -16.99 -0.17 4.61
N TYR A 48 -16.16 -1.22 4.73
CA TYR A 48 -16.51 -2.43 5.48
C TYR A 48 -15.52 -2.77 6.59
N GLY A 49 -14.43 -2.00 6.76
CA GLY A 49 -13.38 -2.31 7.72
C GLY A 49 -12.66 -3.64 7.41
N LEU A 50 -12.82 -4.19 6.21
CA LEU A 50 -12.25 -5.48 5.86
C LEU A 50 -10.75 -5.31 5.57
N LEU A 51 -9.94 -5.77 6.51
CA LEU A 51 -8.50 -5.91 6.31
C LEU A 51 -8.26 -7.03 5.31
N SER A 52 -7.57 -6.71 4.22
CA SER A 52 -7.10 -7.75 3.30
C SER A 52 -5.89 -8.42 3.92
N GLU A 53 -5.85 -9.75 3.86
CA GLU A 53 -4.67 -10.51 4.26
C GLU A 53 -3.50 -10.08 3.39
N VAL A 54 -2.48 -9.50 4.02
CA VAL A 54 -1.19 -9.26 3.37
C VAL A 54 -0.33 -10.47 3.69
N THR A 55 -0.10 -11.33 2.72
CA THR A 55 0.85 -12.44 2.83
C THR A 55 2.27 -11.88 2.67
N MET A 56 2.77 -11.23 3.71
CA MET A 56 4.20 -10.94 3.86
C MET A 56 4.70 -11.77 5.03
N LYS A 57 5.69 -12.64 4.80
CA LYS A 57 6.31 -13.41 5.88
C LYS A 57 7.30 -12.50 6.62
N ASN A 58 7.60 -12.84 7.87
CA ASN A 58 8.60 -12.10 8.66
C ASN A 58 9.98 -12.09 7.98
N GLU A 59 10.34 -13.18 7.28
CA GLU A 59 11.59 -13.29 6.52
C GLU A 59 11.65 -12.26 5.38
N ASP A 60 10.56 -12.10 4.62
CA ASP A 60 10.47 -11.13 3.52
C ASP A 60 10.68 -9.70 4.02
N PHE A 61 10.20 -9.39 5.24
CA PHE A 61 10.38 -8.09 5.87
C PHE A 61 11.83 -7.82 6.25
N LEU A 62 12.52 -8.81 6.84
CA LEU A 62 13.93 -8.66 7.20
C LEU A 62 14.82 -8.53 5.97
N GLU A 63 14.56 -9.29 4.91
CA GLU A 63 15.26 -9.14 3.64
C GLU A 63 15.07 -7.75 3.01
N LEU A 64 13.86 -7.19 3.14
CA LEU A 64 13.58 -5.82 2.68
C LEU A 64 14.40 -4.80 3.47
N LEU A 65 14.48 -4.93 4.80
CA LEU A 65 15.28 -4.04 5.64
C LEU A 65 16.78 -4.15 5.35
N ASP A 66 17.32 -5.35 5.17
CA ASP A 66 18.73 -5.56 4.80
C ASP A 66 19.07 -4.88 3.47
N LYS A 67 18.18 -4.97 2.47
CA LYS A 67 18.34 -4.25 1.20
C LYS A 67 18.35 -2.73 1.41
N ILE A 68 17.36 -2.19 2.12
CA ILE A 68 17.27 -0.74 2.41
C ILE A 68 18.52 -0.25 3.15
N SER A 69 19.06 -1.03 4.08
CA SER A 69 20.26 -0.66 4.85
C SER A 69 21.52 -0.44 4.00
N LYS A 70 21.55 -1.03 2.81
CA LYS A 70 22.69 -0.94 1.85
C LYS A 70 22.52 0.18 0.83
N GLU A 71 21.33 0.77 0.75
CA GLU A 71 21.01 1.83 -0.21
C GLU A 71 21.35 3.22 0.36
N ASN A 72 21.86 4.11 -0.48
CA ASN A 72 22.03 5.52 -0.11
C ASN A 72 20.67 6.22 -0.16
N CYS A 73 19.91 6.14 0.94
CA CYS A 73 18.55 6.62 1.02
C CYS A 73 18.26 7.38 2.33
N LEU A 74 17.18 8.16 2.33
CA LEU A 74 16.64 8.80 3.53
C LEU A 74 15.69 7.84 4.25
N ILE A 75 16.03 7.47 5.48
CA ILE A 75 15.14 6.70 6.37
C ILE A 75 14.41 7.68 7.29
N VAL A 76 13.07 7.72 7.19
CA VAL A 76 12.22 8.55 8.05
C VAL A 76 11.47 7.66 9.03
N TYR A 77 11.80 7.79 10.32
CA TYR A 77 11.10 7.08 11.38
C TYR A 77 9.79 7.78 11.74
N VAL A 78 8.67 7.06 11.62
CA VAL A 78 7.35 7.49 12.10
C VAL A 78 7.09 6.76 13.42
N ILE A 79 7.14 7.48 14.54
CA ILE A 79 7.11 6.91 15.88
C ILE A 79 5.85 7.37 16.60
N ASP A 80 5.13 6.45 17.23
CA ASP A 80 4.08 6.77 18.20
C ASP A 80 4.71 7.07 19.57
N ILE A 81 4.57 8.30 20.05
CA ILE A 81 5.14 8.76 21.33
C ILE A 81 4.54 8.04 22.54
N PHE A 82 3.32 7.51 22.44
CA PHE A 82 2.66 6.78 23.51
C PHE A 82 2.97 5.29 23.47
N ASN A 83 3.54 4.80 22.37
CA ASN A 83 3.91 3.40 22.19
C ASN A 83 5.30 3.24 21.56
N PHE A 84 6.29 3.85 22.23
CA PHE A 84 7.68 3.85 21.76
C PHE A 84 8.29 2.45 21.65
N HIS A 85 7.97 1.57 22.60
CA HIS A 85 8.52 0.21 22.65
C HIS A 85 8.12 -0.64 21.44
N ALA A 86 6.91 -0.44 20.90
CA ALA A 86 6.45 -1.14 19.71
C ALA A 86 6.86 -0.43 18.40
N SER A 87 7.16 0.88 18.46
CA SER A 87 7.51 1.68 17.29
C SER A 87 9.00 1.64 16.91
N LEU A 88 9.87 1.16 17.81
CA LEU A 88 11.29 1.03 17.54
C LEU A 88 11.66 -0.36 17.04
N ILE A 89 12.37 -0.41 15.92
CA ILE A 89 13.12 -1.58 15.48
C ILE A 89 14.45 -1.58 16.24
N LYS A 90 14.73 -2.64 17.00
CA LYS A 90 16.01 -2.81 17.68
C LYS A 90 17.04 -3.28 16.65
N ASN A 91 18.19 -2.58 16.60
CA ASN A 91 19.38 -3.03 15.87
C ASN A 91 19.88 -4.37 16.41
#